data_AF-A0A6J6E749-F1
#
_entry.id   AF-A0A6J6E749-F1
#
_cell.length_a   1.000
_cell.length_b   1.000
_cell.length_c   1.000
_cell.angle_alpha   90.00
_cell.angle_beta   90.00
_cell.angle_gamma   90.00
#
_symmetry.space_group_name_H-M   'P 1'
#
loop_
_entity.id
_entity.type
_entity.pdbx_description
1 polymer ?
#
loop_
_entity_poly.entity_id
_entity_poly.type
_entity_poly.pdbx_seq_one_letter_code
_entity_poly.pdbx_strand_id
1 'polypeptide(L)' 'MASGDAVEKKTETEAALEELKTALGGSNYEMIKSATEKVATVSQALGAALYAAGASADGEANSADDGVEDAEVIEEEKV' A
#
# COMPACT_ATOMS: atom_id res chain seq x y z
N MET A 1 -3.01 14.93 -8.98
CA MET A 1 -3.94 13.77 -8.97
C MET A 1 -3.48 12.70 -7.97
N ALA A 2 -2.19 12.32 -7.94
CA ALA A 2 -1.66 11.30 -7.03
C ALA A 2 -1.97 11.47 -5.53
N SER A 3 -1.97 12.71 -5.01
CA SER A 3 -2.36 12.96 -3.61
C SER A 3 -3.84 12.67 -3.33
N GLY A 4 -4.71 12.76 -4.33
CA GLY A 4 -6.14 12.43 -4.21
C GLY A 4 -6.37 10.92 -4.11
N ASP A 5 -5.70 10.15 -4.96
CA ASP A 5 -5.71 8.67 -4.89
C ASP A 5 -5.25 8.16 -3.52
N ALA A 6 -4.18 8.73 -2.95
CA ALA A 6 -3.72 8.32 -1.62
C ALA A 6 -4.76 8.58 -0.52
N VAL A 7 -5.51 9.69 -0.60
CA VAL A 7 -6.58 10.01 0.36
C VAL A 7 -7.78 9.07 0.20
N GLU A 8 -8.14 8.73 -1.03
CA GLU A 8 -9.20 7.76 -1.32
C GLU A 8 -8.82 6.37 -0.78
N LYS A 9 -7.60 5.90 -1.09
CA LYS A 9 -7.09 4.60 -0.60
C LYS A 9 -6.93 4.55 0.91
N LYS A 10 -6.62 5.66 1.56
CA LYS A 10 -6.65 5.75 3.02
C LYS A 10 -8.06 5.52 3.55
N THR A 11 -9.06 6.17 2.97
CA THR A 11 -10.47 6.04 3.38
C THR A 11 -10.98 4.60 3.17
N GLU A 12 -10.63 3.98 2.03
CA GLU A 12 -10.94 2.56 1.77
C GLU A 12 -10.28 1.63 2.81
N THR A 13 -9.03 1.92 3.18
CA THR A 13 -8.30 1.14 4.18
C THR A 13 -8.95 1.24 5.56
N GLU A 14 -9.35 2.44 5.97
CA GLU A 14 -10.07 2.66 7.23
C GLU A 14 -11.41 1.90 7.26
N ALA A 15 -12.17 1.93 6.16
CA ALA A 15 -13.42 1.18 6.04
C ALA A 15 -13.21 -0.34 6.11
N ALA A 16 -12.18 -0.88 5.43
CA ALA A 16 -11.85 -2.30 5.49
C ALA A 16 -11.41 -2.73 6.90
N LEU A 17 -10.70 -1.86 7.64
CA LEU A 17 -10.32 -2.12 9.02
C LEU A 17 -11.52 -2.16 9.96
N GLU A 18 -12.51 -1.28 9.79
CA GLU A 18 -13.76 -1.32 10.56
C GLU A 18 -14.56 -2.61 10.30
N GLU A 19 -14.61 -3.06 9.05
CA GLU A 19 -15.22 -4.33 8.67
C GLU A 19 -14.52 -5.52 9.34
N LEU A 20 -13.18 -5.54 9.30
CA LEU A 20 -12.38 -6.57 9.96
C LEU A 20 -12.61 -6.58 11.49
N LYS A 21 -12.61 -5.42 12.15
CA LYS A 21 -12.90 -5.31 13.59
C LYS A 21 -14.28 -5.87 13.93
N THR A 22 -15.28 -5.58 13.11
CA THR A 22 -16.64 -6.10 13.28
C THR A 22 -16.66 -7.62 13.14
N ALA A 23 -15.98 -8.18 12.13
CA ALA A 23 -15.88 -9.63 11.92
C ALA A 23 -15.18 -10.34 13.09
N LEU A 24 -14.12 -9.73 13.64
CA LEU A 24 -13.38 -10.22 14.81
C LEU A 24 -14.22 -10.22 16.11
N GLY A 25 -15.27 -9.41 16.17
CA GLY A 25 -16.24 -9.43 17.28
C GLY A 25 -17.14 -10.66 17.31
N GLY A 26 -17.12 -11.48 16.25
CA GLY A 26 -17.90 -12.71 16.14
C GLY A 26 -17.02 -13.95 15.93
N SER A 27 -17.59 -14.98 15.29
CA SER A 27 -16.89 -16.24 14.97
C SER A 27 -17.03 -16.63 13.50
N ASN A 28 -17.37 -15.68 12.63
CA ASN A 28 -17.45 -15.92 11.19
C ASN A 28 -16.05 -15.87 10.56
N TYR A 29 -15.36 -17.00 10.59
CA TYR A 29 -13.99 -17.13 10.09
C TYR A 29 -13.85 -16.84 8.59
N GLU A 30 -14.88 -17.12 7.78
CA GLU A 30 -14.89 -16.78 6.36
C GLU A 30 -14.90 -15.26 6.16
N MET A 31 -15.72 -14.55 6.94
CA MET A 31 -15.77 -13.09 6.92
C MET A 31 -14.47 -12.47 7.43
N ILE A 32 -13.88 -13.02 8.51
CA ILE A 32 -12.57 -12.57 9.01
C ILE A 32 -11.50 -12.72 7.93
N LYS A 33 -11.46 -13.87 7.25
CA LYS A 33 -10.51 -14.12 6.16
C LYS A 33 -10.70 -13.13 5.02
N SER A 34 -11.93 -12.97 4.53
CA SER A 34 -12.24 -12.05 3.43
C SER A 34 -11.92 -10.59 3.78
N ALA A 35 -12.26 -10.14 4.99
CA ALA A 35 -11.94 -8.80 5.45
C ALA A 35 -10.42 -8.58 5.60
N THR A 36 -9.68 -9.61 6.03
CA THR A 36 -8.21 -9.55 6.12
C THR A 36 -7.57 -9.43 4.74
N GLU A 37 -8.02 -10.24 3.78
CA GLU A 37 -7.57 -10.17 2.38
C GLU A 37 -7.86 -8.78 1.80
N LYS A 38 -9.05 -8.23 2.05
CA LYS A 38 -9.43 -6.89 1.64
C LYS A 38 -8.51 -5.82 2.22
N VAL A 39 -8.24 -5.86 3.54
CA VAL A 39 -7.30 -4.93 4.20
C VAL A 39 -5.91 -5.01 3.57
N ALA A 40 -5.40 -6.22 3.29
CA ALA A 40 -4.09 -6.39 2.67
C ALA A 40 -4.05 -5.76 1.27
N THR A 41 -5.06 -6.00 0.43
CA THR A 41 -5.15 -5.42 -0.92
C THR A 41 -5.19 -3.90 -0.89
N VAL A 42 -6.06 -3.29 -0.08
CA VAL A 42 -6.18 -1.83 -0.02
C VAL A 42 -4.94 -1.17 0.60
N SER A 43 -4.26 -1.86 1.53
CA SER A 43 -2.98 -1.37 2.11
C SER A 43 -1.85 -1.34 1.08
N GLN A 44 -1.76 -2.37 0.23
CA GLN A 44 -0.80 -2.38 -0.89
C GLN A 44 -1.09 -1.24 -1.88
N ALA A 45 -2.36 -1.05 -2.24
CA ALA A 45 -2.77 0.04 -3.13
C ALA A 45 -2.48 1.42 -2.52
N LEU A 46 -2.71 1.59 -1.21
CA LEU A 46 -2.35 2.82 -0.49
C LEU A 46 -0.84 3.06 -0.51
N GLY A 47 -0.03 2.04 -0.25
CA GLY A 47 1.43 2.14 -0.32
C GLY A 47 1.92 2.61 -1.69
N ALA A 48 1.37 2.02 -2.77
CA ALA A 48 1.68 2.43 -4.13
C ALA A 48 1.24 3.89 -4.41
N ALA A 49 0.05 4.29 -3.95
CA ALA A 49 -0.44 5.66 -4.11
C ALA A 49 0.42 6.68 -3.33
N LEU A 50 0.91 6.34 -2.14
CA LEU A 50 1.82 7.17 -1.36
C LEU A 50 3.19 7.33 -2.03
N TYR A 51 3.74 6.25 -2.59
CA TYR A 51 4.97 6.30 -3.38
C TYR A 51 4.80 7.21 -4.60
N ALA A 52 3.70 7.05 -5.35
CA ALA A 52 3.40 7.90 -6.50
C ALA A 52 3.20 9.38 -6.12
N ALA A 53 2.55 9.63 -4.96
CA ALA A 53 2.37 10.98 -4.43
C ALA A 53 3.70 11.63 -4.00
N GLY A 54 4.61 10.86 -3.39
CA GLY A 54 5.96 11.30 -3.01
C GLY A 54 6.84 11.58 -4.23
N ALA A 55 6.83 10.70 -5.24
CA ALA A 55 7.55 10.91 -6.49
C ALA A 55 7.06 12.16 -7.25
N SER A 56 5.78 12.48 -7.16
CA SER A 56 5.22 13.72 -7.73
C SER A 56 5.64 14.99 -6.98
N ALA A 57 6.01 14.87 -5.69
CA ALA A 57 6.49 15.98 -4.88
C ALA A 57 8.01 16.23 -5.04
N ASP A 58 8.79 15.16 -5.27
CA ASP A 58 10.23 15.22 -5.58
C ASP A 58 10.51 15.54 -7.06
N GLY A 59 9.57 15.25 -7.96
CA GLY A 59 9.69 15.43 -9.41
C GLY A 59 9.79 16.88 -9.91
N GLU A 60 9.56 17.90 -9.08
CA GLU A 60 9.82 19.30 -9.43
C GLU A 60 11.30 19.69 -9.19
N ALA A 61 12.11 18.82 -8.58
CA ALA A 61 13.54 19.05 -8.33
C ALA A 61 14.49 18.21 -9.18
N ASN A 62 14.02 17.13 -9.83
CA ASN A 62 14.91 16.19 -10.50
C ASN A 62 14.42 15.75 -11.89
N SER A 63 14.43 16.68 -12.85
CA SER A 63 14.63 16.32 -14.26
C SER A 63 16.13 16.09 -14.54
N ALA A 64 16.80 15.25 -13.75
CA ALA A 64 18.17 14.80 -13.99
C ALA A 64 18.62 13.73 -12.96
N ASP A 65 17.92 12.60 -12.84
CA ASP A 65 18.62 11.32 -12.67
C ASP A 65 17.66 10.16 -12.92
N ASP A 66 17.92 9.49 -14.04
CA ASP A 66 17.38 8.20 -14.41
C ASP A 66 18.06 7.15 -13.51
N GLY A 67 17.50 6.95 -12.32
CA GLY A 67 18.09 6.10 -11.28
C GLY A 67 17.01 5.34 -10.54
N VAL A 68 16.41 4.37 -11.22
CA VAL A 68 15.76 3.24 -10.57
C VAL A 68 16.76 2.69 -9.56
N GLU A 69 16.56 2.93 -8.27
CA GLU A 69 17.22 2.14 -7.24
C GLU A 69 16.58 0.75 -7.32
N ASP A 70 17.08 -0.03 -8.28
CA ASP A 70 16.95 -1.48 -8.30
C ASP A 70 17.37 -1.93 -6.91
N ALA A 71 16.38 -2.31 -6.11
CA ALA A 71 16.60 -2.96 -4.84
C ALA A 71 17.44 -4.20 -5.15
N GLU A 72 18.75 -4.09 -4.95
CA GLU A 72 19.70 -5.19 -5.11
C GLU A 72 19.15 -6.35 -4.28
N VAL A 73 18.57 -7.33 -4.96
CA VAL A 73 18.34 -8.66 -4.41
C VAL A 73 19.75 -9.17 -4.14
N ILE A 74 20.19 -9.07 -2.89
CA ILE A 74 21.46 -9.66 -2.45
C ILE A 74 21.29 -11.17 -2.57
N GLU A 75 21.66 -11.71 -3.72
CA GLU A 75 21.81 -13.14 -3.92
C GLU A 75 23.10 -13.53 -3.18
N GLU A 76 22.93 -13.97 -1.92
CA GLU A 76 23.99 -14.59 -1.13
C GLU A 76 24.42 -15.89 -1.80
N GLU A 77 25.27 -15.82 -2.81
CA GLU A 77 26.09 -16.96 -3.20
C GLU A 77 27.44 -16.48 -3.74
N LYS A 78 28.48 -16.65 -2.91
CA LYS A 78 29.67 -17.46 -3.22
C LYS A 78 30.89 -16.99 -2.43
N VAL A 79 31.26 -17.77 -1.41
CA VAL A 79 32.67 -18.10 -1.11
C VAL A 79 32.76 -19.59 -0.84
#